data_AF-A0A7W9YFI9-F1
#
_entry.id   AF-A0A7W9YFI9-F1
#
_cell.length_a   1.000
_cell.length_b   1.000
_cell.length_c   1.000
_cell.angle_alpha   90.00
_cell.angle_beta   90.00
_cell.angle_gamma   90.00
#
_symmetry.space_group_name_H-M   'P 1'
#
loop_
_entity.id
_entity.type
_entity.pdbx_description
1 polymer ?
#
loop_
_entity_poly.entity_id
_entity_poly.type
_entity_poly.pdbx_seq_one_letter_code
_entity_poly.pdbx_strand_id
1 'polypeptide(L)'
;MGAQLFGGAWFEIAEWLFFGLLVLALVGLAAVTVRRFVLERGGGAVECYMRAGAGDDPAPWRMGFGRYGSEELRWYRIFSLWPRPTAELSRRGLVIMGRRAPTHRDLTELTSDLVVIEIGWSAEDGTDPKEPVCEIAMSESALTGFLSWLESMPPGTIWQS
;
A
#
# COMPACT_ATOMS: atom_id res chain seq x y z
N MET A 1 -46.52 -2.77 -44.55
CA MET A 1 -46.80 -2.54 -43.11
C MET A 1 -45.84 -3.36 -42.24
N GLY A 2 -44.52 -3.26 -42.49
CA GLY A 2 -43.52 -4.12 -41.82
C GLY A 2 -42.22 -3.40 -41.42
N ALA A 3 -42.00 -2.15 -41.82
CA ALA A 3 -40.77 -1.41 -41.52
C ALA A 3 -40.79 -0.72 -40.14
N GLN A 4 -41.97 -0.41 -39.59
CA GLN A 4 -42.12 0.31 -38.32
C GLN A 4 -41.86 -0.57 -37.09
N LEU A 5 -42.08 -1.89 -37.18
CA LEU A 5 -41.90 -2.82 -36.06
C LEU A 5 -40.43 -3.13 -35.76
N PHE A 6 -39.56 -3.12 -36.79
CA PHE A 6 -38.13 -3.35 -36.58
C PHE A 6 -37.47 -2.18 -35.87
N GLY A 7 -37.74 -0.93 -36.28
CA GLY A 7 -37.11 0.26 -35.70
C GLY A 7 -37.36 0.43 -34.19
N GLY A 8 -38.58 0.15 -33.73
CA GLY A 8 -38.94 0.24 -32.30
C GLY A 8 -38.22 -0.80 -31.44
N ALA A 9 -38.20 -2.07 -31.88
CA ALA A 9 -37.54 -3.15 -31.14
C ALA A 9 -36.02 -2.93 -31.04
N TRP A 10 -35.36 -2.46 -32.11
CA TRP A 10 -33.93 -2.12 -32.06
C TRP A 10 -33.64 -0.96 -31.11
N PHE A 11 -34.54 0.03 -31.01
CA PHE A 11 -34.39 1.17 -30.10
C PHE A 11 -34.56 0.77 -28.63
N GLU A 12 -35.56 -0.07 -28.33
CA GLU A 12 -35.75 -0.63 -26.99
C GLU A 12 -34.55 -1.48 -26.56
N ILE A 13 -34.04 -2.34 -27.44
CA ILE A 13 -32.84 -3.16 -27.16
C ILE A 13 -31.63 -2.26 -26.88
N ALA A 14 -31.41 -1.22 -27.69
CA ALA A 14 -30.31 -0.28 -27.49
C ALA A 14 -30.44 0.49 -26.17
N GLU A 15 -31.65 0.89 -25.79
CA GLU A 15 -31.95 1.56 -24.53
C GLU A 15 -31.67 0.65 -23.32
N TRP A 16 -32.14 -0.59 -23.34
CA TRP A 16 -31.84 -1.58 -22.29
C TRP A 16 -30.35 -1.89 -22.18
N LEU A 17 -29.65 -2.00 -23.31
CA LEU A 17 -28.19 -2.19 -23.32
C LEU A 17 -27.46 -0.97 -22.74
N PHE A 18 -27.89 0.25 -23.08
CA PHE A 18 -27.32 1.47 -22.54
C PHE A 18 -27.52 1.56 -21.02
N PHE A 19 -28.74 1.31 -20.54
CA PHE A 19 -29.01 1.29 -19.10
C PHE A 19 -28.25 0.18 -18.38
N GLY A 20 -28.14 -1.02 -18.98
CA GLY A 20 -27.35 -2.11 -18.43
C GLY A 20 -25.86 -1.75 -18.31
N LEU A 21 -25.29 -1.15 -19.35
CA LEU A 21 -23.89 -0.68 -19.35
C LEU A 21 -23.68 0.45 -18.34
N LEU A 22 -24.62 1.40 -18.25
CA LEU A 22 -24.57 2.51 -17.31
C LEU A 22 -24.62 2.01 -15.86
N VAL A 23 -25.54 1.09 -15.54
CA VAL A 23 -25.62 0.47 -14.22
C VAL A 23 -24.34 -0.28 -13.90
N LEU A 24 -23.80 -1.05 -14.84
CA LEU A 24 -22.54 -1.77 -14.64
C LEU A 24 -21.37 -0.80 -14.36
N ALA A 25 -21.29 0.30 -15.11
CA ALA A 25 -20.28 1.32 -14.91
C ALA A 25 -20.42 2.01 -13.54
N LEU A 26 -21.65 2.34 -13.14
CA LEU A 26 -21.93 2.95 -11.83
C LEU A 26 -21.62 2.00 -10.67
N VAL A 27 -21.97 0.72 -10.79
CA VAL A 27 -21.61 -0.32 -9.80
C VAL A 27 -20.10 -0.49 -9.72
N GLY A 28 -19.41 -0.51 -10.86
CA GLY A 28 -17.95 -0.56 -10.91
C GLY A 28 -17.31 0.64 -10.21
N LEU A 29 -17.79 1.85 -10.49
CA LEU A 29 -17.32 3.08 -9.86
C LEU A 29 -17.60 3.09 -8.36
N ALA A 30 -18.81 2.70 -7.94
CA ALA A 30 -19.19 2.59 -6.54
C ALA A 30 -18.31 1.57 -5.81
N ALA A 31 -18.03 0.41 -6.40
CA ALA A 31 -17.15 -0.60 -5.83
C ALA A 31 -15.72 -0.09 -5.66
N VAL A 32 -15.17 0.65 -6.63
CA VAL A 32 -13.85 1.28 -6.52
C VAL A 32 -13.82 2.34 -5.42
N THR A 33 -14.84 3.19 -5.35
CA THR A 33 -14.94 4.23 -4.32
C THR A 33 -15.11 3.63 -2.94
N VAL A 34 -16.00 2.64 -2.76
CA VAL A 34 -16.18 1.92 -1.50
C VAL A 34 -14.89 1.20 -1.11
N ARG A 35 -14.19 0.56 -2.04
CA ARG A 35 -12.89 -0.08 -1.76
C ARG A 35 -11.86 0.94 -1.28
N ARG A 36 -11.70 2.06 -2.00
CA ARG A 36 -10.81 3.16 -1.61
C ARG A 36 -11.18 3.70 -0.24
N PHE A 37 -12.47 3.90 -0.01
CA PHE A 37 -13.00 4.39 1.24
C PHE A 37 -12.87 3.41 2.40
N VAL A 38 -12.95 2.10 2.18
CA VAL A 38 -12.70 1.06 3.19
C VAL A 38 -11.20 0.95 3.52
N LEU A 39 -10.34 1.20 2.53
CA LEU A 39 -8.90 1.34 2.75
C LEU A 39 -8.58 2.58 3.59
N GLU A 40 -9.23 3.71 3.31
CA GLU A 40 -9.06 4.99 4.01
C GLU A 40 -9.74 5.00 5.41
N ARG A 41 -10.98 4.51 5.55
CA ARG A 41 -11.74 4.46 6.83
C ARG A 41 -11.20 3.46 7.84
N GLY A 42 -10.31 2.55 7.43
CA GLY A 42 -9.64 1.64 8.36
C GLY A 42 -8.68 2.34 9.33
N GLY A 43 -8.46 3.65 9.20
CA GLY A 43 -7.68 4.44 10.15
C GLY A 43 -6.19 4.08 10.24
N GLY A 44 -5.68 3.29 9.29
CA GLY A 44 -4.32 2.75 9.35
C GLY A 44 -3.58 2.73 8.02
N ALA A 45 -4.13 3.32 6.95
CA ALA A 45 -3.45 3.46 5.68
C ALA A 45 -2.61 4.74 5.67
N VAL A 46 -1.29 4.61 5.71
CA VAL A 46 -0.33 5.71 5.59
C VAL A 46 0.31 5.69 4.22
N GLU A 47 0.45 6.86 3.62
CA GLU A 47 1.23 7.00 2.39
C GLU A 47 2.70 6.74 2.70
N CYS A 48 3.30 5.81 1.96
CA CYS A 48 4.71 5.52 2.08
C CYS A 48 5.29 4.96 0.77
N TYR A 49 6.54 5.31 0.53
CA TYR A 49 7.32 4.84 -0.58
C TYR A 49 8.23 3.72 -0.08
N MET A 50 8.43 2.70 -0.89
CA MET A 50 9.26 1.55 -0.52
C MET A 50 10.21 1.21 -1.64
N ARG A 51 11.44 0.84 -1.28
CA ARG A 51 12.39 0.21 -2.19
C ARG A 51 13.09 -0.96 -1.51
N ALA A 52 13.38 -1.99 -2.30
CA ALA A 52 14.15 -3.14 -1.84
C ALA A 52 15.65 -2.84 -1.95
N GLY A 53 16.41 -3.33 -0.97
CA GLY A 53 17.85 -3.08 -0.85
C GLY A 53 18.19 -1.68 -0.36
N ALA A 54 19.37 -1.57 0.25
CA ALA A 54 20.04 -0.32 0.60
C ALA A 54 21.50 -0.40 0.11
N GLY A 55 22.15 0.75 -0.11
CA GLY A 55 23.56 0.81 -0.57
C GLY A 55 23.74 1.35 -1.99
N ASP A 56 24.69 0.78 -2.75
CA ASP A 56 25.21 1.37 -4.00
C ASP A 56 24.29 1.25 -5.23
N ASP A 57 23.41 0.24 -5.29
CA ASP A 57 22.45 0.07 -6.39
C ASP A 57 21.04 -0.33 -5.88
N PRO A 58 20.34 0.58 -5.21
CA PRO A 58 19.02 0.29 -4.67
C PRO A 58 17.96 0.26 -5.78
N ALA A 59 16.92 -0.54 -5.57
CA ALA A 59 15.76 -0.58 -6.47
C ALA A 59 15.09 0.82 -6.55
N PRO A 60 14.38 1.14 -7.66
CA PRO A 60 13.65 2.40 -7.76
C PRO A 60 12.57 2.52 -6.69
N TRP A 61 12.26 3.76 -6.29
CA TRP A 61 11.21 4.01 -5.31
C TRP A 61 9.86 3.61 -5.88
N ARG A 62 9.03 2.98 -5.03
CA ARG A 62 7.67 2.64 -5.41
C ARG A 62 6.72 3.31 -4.44
N MET A 63 5.81 4.11 -4.98
CA MET A 63 4.77 4.78 -4.22
C MET A 63 3.66 3.81 -3.83
N GLY A 64 3.22 3.87 -2.57
CA GLY A 64 2.18 2.99 -2.04
C GLY A 64 1.51 3.49 -0.77
N PHE A 65 0.67 2.62 -0.23
CA PHE A 65 0.01 2.79 1.06
C PHE A 65 0.36 1.61 1.96
N GLY A 66 0.85 1.91 3.15
CA GLY A 66 1.09 0.93 4.22
C GLY A 66 -0.12 0.86 5.13
N ARG A 67 -0.65 -0.34 5.37
CA ARG A 67 -1.72 -0.60 6.34
C ARG A 67 -1.16 -1.32 7.56
N TYR A 68 -1.25 -0.69 8.73
CA TYR A 68 -0.89 -1.31 10.00
C TYR A 68 -1.87 -2.43 10.36
N GLY A 69 -1.38 -3.67 10.39
CA GLY A 69 -2.05 -4.82 10.99
C GLY A 69 -1.64 -5.03 12.45
N SER A 70 -2.04 -6.13 13.07
CA SER A 70 -1.58 -6.48 14.42
C SER A 70 -0.13 -6.97 14.43
N GLU A 71 0.20 -7.88 13.51
CA GLU A 71 1.51 -8.55 13.42
C GLU A 71 2.35 -8.09 12.22
N GLU A 72 1.76 -7.38 11.26
CA GLU A 72 2.43 -7.05 10.00
C GLU A 72 1.94 -5.71 9.43
N LEU A 73 2.83 -5.03 8.72
CA LEU A 73 2.53 -3.88 7.88
C LEU A 73 2.35 -4.37 6.44
N ARG A 74 1.14 -4.24 5.91
CA ARG A 74 0.85 -4.61 4.52
C ARG A 74 0.98 -3.41 3.61
N TRP A 75 1.85 -3.49 2.61
CA TRP A 75 2.10 -2.40 1.67
C TRP A 75 1.48 -2.68 0.30
N TYR A 76 0.75 -1.70 -0.22
CA TYR A 76 0.00 -1.76 -1.47
C TYR A 76 0.48 -0.67 -2.42
N ARG A 77 0.77 -1.02 -3.68
CA ARG A 77 1.12 -0.03 -4.72
C ARG A 77 -0.09 0.82 -5.10
N ILE A 78 0.11 2.14 -5.26
CA ILE A 78 -0.96 3.08 -5.65
C ILE A 78 -1.54 2.74 -7.03
N PHE A 79 -0.69 2.46 -8.01
CA PHE A 79 -1.11 2.18 -9.39
C PHE A 79 -1.39 0.68 -9.66
N SER A 80 -1.56 -0.14 -8.62
CA SER A 80 -1.87 -1.56 -8.81
C SER A 80 -3.38 -1.80 -8.84
N LEU A 81 -3.88 -2.31 -9.95
CA LEU A 81 -5.27 -2.78 -10.09
C LEU A 81 -5.57 -4.03 -9.24
N TRP A 82 -4.54 -4.66 -8.67
CA TRP A 82 -4.66 -5.92 -7.93
C TRP A 82 -4.99 -5.69 -6.45
N PRO A 83 -5.91 -6.47 -5.85
CA PRO A 83 -6.30 -6.36 -4.44
C PRO A 83 -5.29 -6.94 -3.44
N ARG A 84 -4.19 -7.54 -3.92
CA ARG A 84 -3.19 -8.17 -3.05
C ARG A 84 -2.12 -7.17 -2.60
N PRO A 85 -1.63 -7.27 -1.34
CA PRO A 85 -0.46 -6.51 -0.91
C PRO A 85 0.73 -6.90 -1.78
N THR A 86 1.56 -5.92 -2.14
CA THR A 86 2.79 -6.17 -2.90
C THR A 86 3.94 -6.56 -1.97
N ALA A 87 3.93 -6.08 -0.73
CA ALA A 87 4.88 -6.47 0.30
C ALA A 87 4.17 -6.57 1.65
N GLU A 88 4.62 -7.52 2.47
CA GLU A 88 4.16 -7.73 3.84
C GLU A 88 5.39 -7.68 4.74
N LEU A 89 5.40 -6.74 5.67
CA LEU A 89 6.52 -6.50 6.56
C LEU A 89 6.13 -7.03 7.93
N SER A 90 6.73 -8.15 8.32
CA SER A 90 6.55 -8.70 9.66
C SER A 90 6.99 -7.68 10.69
N ARG A 91 6.15 -7.46 11.71
CA ARG A 91 6.52 -6.65 12.87
C ARG A 91 7.57 -7.35 13.74
N ARG A 92 7.55 -8.67 13.78
CA ARG A 92 8.43 -9.49 14.62
C ARG A 92 9.86 -9.37 14.12
N GLY A 93 10.76 -8.99 15.03
CA GLY A 93 12.17 -8.79 14.73
C GLY A 93 12.45 -7.57 13.85
N LEU A 94 11.45 -6.74 13.50
CA LEU A 94 11.69 -5.55 12.69
C LEU A 94 12.50 -4.54 13.50
N VAL A 95 13.64 -4.14 12.97
CA VAL A 95 14.51 -3.13 13.57
C VAL A 95 14.76 -2.00 12.59
N ILE A 96 14.77 -0.78 13.15
CA ILE A 96 15.15 0.42 12.40
C ILE A 96 16.65 0.58 12.57
N MET A 97 17.37 0.37 11.48
CA MET A 97 18.84 0.47 11.44
C MET A 97 19.30 1.92 11.32
N GLY A 98 18.51 2.75 10.65
CA GLY A 98 18.91 4.11 10.31
C GLY A 98 17.73 4.99 9.95
N ARG A 99 17.93 6.29 10.10
CA ARG A 99 17.01 7.34 9.65
C ARG A 99 17.81 8.43 8.96
N ARG A 100 17.37 8.83 7.78
CA ARG A 100 18.04 9.86 6.97
C ARG A 100 17.05 10.74 6.24
N ALA A 101 17.52 11.92 5.82
CA ALA A 101 16.81 12.74 4.87
C ALA A 101 16.93 12.15 3.44
N PRO A 102 15.95 12.41 2.55
CA PRO A 102 16.06 12.08 1.14
C PRO A 102 17.32 12.72 0.52
N THR A 103 18.09 11.93 -0.22
CA THR A 103 19.25 12.44 -0.97
C THR A 103 18.80 13.16 -2.25
N HIS A 104 19.71 13.91 -2.89
CA HIS A 104 19.41 14.55 -4.19
C HIS A 104 18.91 13.56 -5.26
N ARG A 105 19.40 12.32 -5.26
CA ARG A 105 18.92 11.28 -6.18
C ARG A 105 17.49 10.87 -5.83
N ASP A 106 17.20 10.69 -4.54
CA ASP A 106 15.86 10.33 -4.06
C ASP A 106 14.81 11.40 -4.39
N LEU A 107 15.17 12.68 -4.39
CA LEU A 107 14.27 13.80 -4.71
C LEU A 107 13.74 13.80 -6.16
N THR A 108 14.23 12.90 -7.02
CA THR A 108 13.65 12.66 -8.35
C THR A 108 12.30 11.94 -8.25
N GLU A 109 12.10 11.13 -7.21
CA GLU A 109 10.92 10.29 -6.98
C GLU A 109 10.18 10.63 -5.68
N LEU A 110 10.89 11.21 -4.70
CA LEU A 110 10.39 11.60 -3.39
C LEU A 110 10.32 13.13 -3.23
N THR A 111 9.51 13.58 -2.29
CA THR A 111 9.49 14.96 -1.84
C THR A 111 10.41 15.17 -0.63
N SER A 112 10.88 16.39 -0.42
CA SER A 112 11.88 16.71 0.62
C SER A 112 11.33 16.72 2.06
N ASP A 113 10.01 16.66 2.22
CA ASP A 113 9.30 16.57 3.50
C ASP A 113 9.17 15.12 4.02
N LEU A 114 9.60 14.14 3.24
CA LEU A 114 9.62 12.74 3.65
C LEU A 114 10.88 12.41 4.44
N VAL A 115 10.77 11.43 5.32
CA VAL A 115 11.88 10.84 6.05
C VAL A 115 12.08 9.43 5.53
N VAL A 116 13.33 9.07 5.23
CA VAL A 116 13.70 7.71 4.84
C VAL A 116 14.18 6.94 6.08
N ILE A 117 13.57 5.79 6.31
CA ILE A 117 13.98 4.82 7.33
C ILE A 117 14.56 3.58 6.66
N GLU A 118 15.66 3.11 7.21
CA GLU A 118 16.32 1.87 6.84
C GLU A 118 15.87 0.79 7.82
N ILE A 119 15.33 -0.30 7.27
CA ILE A 119 14.77 -1.37 8.08
C ILE A 119 15.41 -2.71 7.73
N GLY A 120 15.50 -3.55 8.75
CA GLY A 120 15.91 -4.92 8.63
C GLY A 120 15.17 -5.79 9.64
N TRP A 121 15.51 -7.07 9.65
CA TRP A 121 14.98 -8.02 10.60
C TRP A 121 16.11 -8.67 11.38
N SER A 122 16.01 -8.68 12.71
CA SER A 122 16.91 -9.45 13.57
C SER A 122 16.77 -10.93 13.23
N ALA A 123 17.89 -11.65 13.23
CA ALA A 123 17.91 -13.08 13.01
C ALA A 123 17.30 -13.83 14.21
N GLU A 124 17.05 -15.14 14.04
CA GLU A 124 16.45 -15.98 15.08
C GLU A 124 17.29 -16.04 16.37
N ASP A 125 18.60 -15.81 16.26
CA ASP A 125 19.53 -15.73 17.39
C ASP A 125 19.53 -14.36 18.09
N GLY A 126 18.68 -13.43 17.66
CA GLY A 126 18.57 -12.07 18.19
C GLY A 126 19.67 -11.12 17.71
N THR A 127 20.50 -11.53 16.76
CA THR A 127 21.49 -10.63 16.16
C THR A 127 20.83 -9.65 15.20
N ASP A 128 21.19 -8.38 15.31
CA ASP A 128 20.70 -7.35 14.42
C ASP A 128 21.31 -7.49 13.01
N PRO A 129 20.53 -7.19 11.96
CA PRO A 129 21.00 -7.21 10.59
C PRO A 129 22.17 -6.22 10.42
N LYS A 130 23.19 -6.64 9.66
CA LYS A 130 24.36 -5.80 9.37
C LYS A 130 24.08 -4.74 8.29
N GLU A 131 23.14 -5.03 7.41
CA GLU A 131 22.75 -4.16 6.30
C GLU A 131 21.22 -4.06 6.22
N PRO A 132 20.67 -2.92 5.76
CA PRO A 132 19.23 -2.78 5.62
C PRO A 132 18.70 -3.69 4.52
N VAL A 133 17.59 -4.36 4.79
CA VAL A 133 16.90 -5.20 3.81
C VAL A 133 16.08 -4.35 2.84
N CYS A 134 15.49 -3.26 3.35
CA CYS A 134 14.74 -2.32 2.53
C CYS A 134 14.67 -0.94 3.19
N GLU A 135 14.26 0.04 2.39
CA GLU A 135 14.02 1.39 2.85
C GLU A 135 12.56 1.79 2.65
N ILE A 136 12.03 2.56 3.60
CA ILE A 136 10.70 3.14 3.52
C ILE A 136 10.81 4.65 3.68
N ALA A 137 10.19 5.42 2.79
CA ALA A 137 10.03 6.85 2.95
C ALA A 137 8.59 7.18 3.33
N MET A 138 8.40 7.99 4.36
CA MET A 138 7.08 8.41 4.83
C MET A 138 7.15 9.79 5.46
N SER A 139 6.02 10.48 5.61
CA SER A 139 5.98 11.76 6.32
C SER A 139 6.32 11.58 7.80
N GLU A 140 6.72 12.66 8.48
CA GLU A 140 6.97 12.66 9.93
C GLU A 140 5.76 12.15 10.75
N SER A 141 4.55 12.50 10.33
CA SER A 141 3.33 12.04 10.99
C SER A 141 3.09 10.55 10.82
N ALA A 142 3.33 10.02 9.60
CA ALA A 142 3.26 8.59 9.32
C ALA A 142 4.34 7.81 10.07
N LEU A 143 5.56 8.35 10.17
CA LEU A 143 6.66 7.77 10.93
C LEU A 143 6.34 7.65 12.42
N THR A 144 5.73 8.69 13.00
CA THR A 144 5.27 8.63 14.40
C THR A 144 4.26 7.50 14.59
N GLY A 145 3.33 7.35 13.65
CA GLY A 145 2.40 6.21 13.64
C GLY A 145 3.09 4.85 13.48
N PHE A 146 4.10 4.77 12.61
CA PHE A 146 4.90 3.57 12.39
C PHE A 146 5.65 3.14 13.65
N LEU A 147 6.29 4.09 14.34
CA LEU A 147 7.02 3.86 15.58
C LEU A 147 6.07 3.43 16.71
N SER A 148 4.95 4.12 16.88
CA SER A 148 3.93 3.74 17.85
C SER A 148 3.36 2.34 17.54
N TRP A 149 3.16 2.04 16.26
CA TRP A 149 2.77 0.71 15.81
C TRP A 149 3.85 -0.33 16.12
N LEU A 150 5.14 -0.05 16.01
CA LEU A 150 6.20 -0.99 16.42
C LEU A 150 6.23 -1.20 17.93
N GLU A 151 6.12 -0.11 18.71
CA GLU A 151 6.23 -0.12 20.18
C GLU A 151 5.03 -0.74 20.91
N SER A 152 3.84 -0.71 20.30
CA SER A 152 2.57 -1.21 20.88
C SER A 152 2.48 -2.75 21.02
N MET A 153 3.57 -3.42 21.37
CA MET A 153 3.73 -4.88 21.22
C MET A 153 2.53 -5.64 21.82
N PRO A 154 1.96 -6.63 21.12
CA PRO A 154 0.99 -7.53 21.74
C PRO A 154 1.66 -8.27 22.90
N PRO A 155 1.04 -8.38 24.08
CA PRO A 155 1.63 -9.16 25.17
C PRO A 155 1.60 -10.65 24.80
N GLY A 156 2.78 -11.23 24.62
CA GLY A 156 2.98 -12.68 24.53
C GLY A 156 3.29 -13.20 23.13
N THR A 157 4.56 -13.50 22.87
CA THR A 157 4.91 -14.74 22.17
C THR A 157 6.08 -15.34 22.92
N ILE A 158 5.78 -16.47 23.55
CA ILE A 158 6.67 -17.26 24.39
C ILE A 158 7.75 -17.82 23.47
N TRP A 159 9.02 -17.66 23.82
CA TRP A 159 10.12 -18.40 23.21
C TRP A 159 9.81 -19.90 23.32
N GLN A 160 9.57 -20.58 22.20
CA GLN A 160 9.67 -22.03 22.16
C GLN A 160 11.06 -22.37 21.64
N SER A 161 11.89 -22.80 22.59
CA SER A 161 13.21 -23.43 22.43
C SER A 161 13.17 -24.69 21.58
#